data_AF-A0A2P4NU23-F1
#
_entry.id   AF-A0A2P4NU23-F1
#
_cell.length_a   1.000
_cell.length_b   1.000
_cell.length_c   1.000
_cell.angle_alpha   90.00
_cell.angle_beta   90.00
_cell.angle_gamma   90.00
#
_symmetry.space_group_name_H-M   'P 1'
#
loop_
_entity.id
_entity.type
_entity.pdbx_description
1 polymer ?
#
loop_
_entity_poly.entity_id
_entity_poly.type
_entity_poly.pdbx_seq_one_letter_code
_entity_poly.pdbx_strand_id
1 'polypeptide(L)'
;MRDQKCSEALWSKYSVIIRDVIKIIIFVLDELYAIDNGTSCIKLIKCYIKFIKMYKTSKKEKFNESELKSFEYEIIDWTQDFVKLFKNFSPSNLQLPKLHMWRYHTIHTIKRYGSLNGLATNTYETLHKNWVKNPYRMTNKKNVLDQILKTIRR
;
A
#
# COMPACT_ATOMS: atom_id res chain seq x y z
N MET A 1 -1.71 1.36 24.25
CA MET A 1 -0.37 1.49 23.64
C MET A 1 -0.03 0.15 23.00
N ARG A 2 -0.16 0.02 21.68
CA ARG A 2 0.18 -1.22 20.94
C ARG A 2 1.34 -0.92 20.01
N ASP A 3 2.31 -1.83 19.97
CA ASP A 3 3.64 -1.65 19.39
C ASP A 3 3.65 -1.09 17.96
N GLN A 4 3.75 0.24 17.89
CA GLN A 4 3.91 1.00 16.66
C GLN A 4 5.19 0.58 15.90
N LYS A 5 6.18 0.02 16.62
CA LYS A 5 7.41 -0.54 16.05
C LYS A 5 7.20 -1.82 15.23
N CYS A 6 6.29 -2.70 15.64
CA CYS A 6 6.05 -3.98 14.94
C CYS A 6 5.27 -3.74 13.63
N SER A 7 4.34 -2.80 13.70
CA SER A 7 3.68 -2.18 12.54
C SER A 7 4.74 -1.61 11.58
N GLU A 8 5.55 -0.63 12.01
CA GLU A 8 6.51 0.06 11.13
C GLU A 8 7.50 -0.87 10.39
N ALA A 9 7.95 -1.95 11.03
CA ALA A 9 8.84 -2.93 10.42
C ALA A 9 8.17 -3.77 9.31
N LEU A 10 6.88 -4.09 9.45
CA LEU A 10 6.09 -4.73 8.40
C LEU A 10 5.81 -3.74 7.26
N TRP A 11 5.52 -2.47 7.57
CA TRP A 11 5.18 -1.45 6.57
C TRP A 11 6.35 -0.98 5.69
N SER A 12 7.59 -1.10 6.17
CA SER A 12 8.78 -0.68 5.42
C SER A 12 9.06 -1.54 4.17
N LYS A 13 8.44 -2.72 4.03
CA LYS A 13 8.72 -3.68 2.95
C LYS A 13 7.71 -3.63 1.77
N TYR A 14 6.58 -2.95 1.93
CA TYR A 14 5.55 -2.88 0.89
C TYR A 14 5.82 -1.74 -0.11
N SER A 15 5.58 -2.00 -1.40
CA SER A 15 5.58 -0.93 -2.42
C SER A 15 4.48 0.09 -2.10
N VAL A 16 4.74 1.37 -2.41
CA VAL A 16 3.84 2.52 -2.13
C VAL A 16 2.41 2.31 -2.62
N ILE A 17 2.22 1.61 -3.73
CA ILE A 17 0.91 1.30 -4.32
C ILE A 17 0.14 0.30 -3.45
N ILE A 18 0.85 -0.68 -2.89
CA ILE A 18 0.31 -1.84 -2.17
C ILE A 18 0.00 -1.45 -0.72
N ARG A 19 0.79 -0.53 -0.16
CA ARG A 19 0.58 0.06 1.17
C ARG A 19 -0.78 0.73 1.31
N ASP A 20 -1.22 1.48 0.30
CA ASP A 20 -2.49 2.21 0.39
C ASP A 20 -3.71 1.28 0.23
N VAL A 21 -3.61 0.26 -0.64
CA VAL A 21 -4.65 -0.76 -0.80
C VAL A 21 -4.81 -1.59 0.48
N ILE A 22 -3.72 -1.99 1.12
CA ILE A 22 -3.76 -2.71 2.41
C ILE A 22 -4.43 -1.88 3.49
N LYS A 23 -4.13 -0.58 3.57
CA LYS A 23 -4.76 0.32 4.56
C LYS A 23 -6.26 0.41 4.37
N ILE A 24 -6.74 0.49 3.11
CA ILE A 24 -8.18 0.50 2.81
C ILE A 24 -8.83 -0.80 3.28
N ILE A 25 -8.23 -1.96 2.99
CA ILE A 25 -8.80 -3.25 3.38
C ILE A 25 -8.83 -3.41 4.90
N ILE A 26 -7.76 -3.05 5.61
CA ILE A 26 -7.70 -3.16 7.08
C ILE A 26 -8.70 -2.21 7.73
N PHE A 27 -8.76 -0.95 7.28
CA PHE A 27 -9.70 0.04 7.81
C PHE A 27 -11.15 -0.42 7.65
N VAL A 28 -11.50 -0.95 6.47
CA VAL A 28 -12.86 -1.44 6.20
C VAL A 28 -13.17 -2.75 6.94
N LEU A 29 -12.17 -3.61 7.19
CA LEU A 29 -12.35 -4.77 8.06
C LEU A 29 -12.64 -4.36 9.51
N ASP A 30 -11.91 -3.39 10.06
CA ASP A 30 -12.12 -2.89 11.42
C ASP A 30 -13.51 -2.24 11.59
N GLU A 31 -13.97 -1.46 10.61
CA GLU A 31 -15.29 -0.83 10.66
C GLU A 31 -16.45 -1.83 10.41
N LEU A 32 -16.30 -2.81 9.52
CA LEU A 32 -17.38 -3.74 9.19
C LEU A 32 -17.55 -4.88 10.20
N TYR A 33 -16.50 -5.25 10.94
CA TYR A 33 -16.62 -6.21 12.04
C TYR A 33 -17.55 -5.71 13.15
N ALA A 34 -17.78 -4.39 13.21
CA ALA A 34 -18.71 -3.77 14.15
C ALA A 34 -20.17 -3.72 13.68
N ILE A 35 -20.46 -3.96 12.38
CA ILE A 35 -21.76 -3.60 11.76
C ILE A 35 -22.58 -4.82 11.30
N ASP A 36 -21.97 -5.86 10.74
CA ASP A 36 -22.71 -6.93 10.05
C ASP A 36 -22.30 -8.32 10.55
N ASN A 37 -23.28 -9.20 10.78
CA ASN A 37 -23.20 -10.54 11.39
C ASN A 37 -22.41 -11.56 10.54
N GLY A 38 -21.18 -11.23 10.11
CA GLY A 38 -20.18 -12.14 9.57
C GLY A 38 -20.22 -12.43 8.06
N THR A 39 -21.36 -12.26 7.38
CA THR A 39 -21.49 -12.64 5.95
C THR A 39 -20.68 -11.74 5.01
N SER A 40 -20.67 -10.43 5.25
CA SER A 40 -19.84 -9.47 4.51
C SER A 40 -18.35 -9.63 4.82
N CYS A 41 -18.02 -10.02 6.07
CA CYS A 41 -16.65 -10.27 6.51
C CYS A 41 -15.99 -11.43 5.75
N ILE A 42 -16.71 -12.52 5.47
CA ILE A 42 -16.17 -13.66 4.71
C ILE A 42 -15.75 -13.25 3.29
N LYS A 43 -16.53 -12.39 2.61
CA LYS A 43 -16.20 -11.92 1.26
C LYS A 43 -14.96 -11.02 1.26
N LEU A 44 -14.83 -10.16 2.27
CA LEU A 44 -13.65 -9.31 2.45
C LEU A 44 -12.39 -10.13 2.73
N ILE A 45 -12.48 -11.11 3.63
CA ILE A 45 -11.37 -12.02 3.94
C ILE A 45 -10.94 -12.76 2.66
N LYS A 46 -11.88 -13.26 1.86
CA LYS A 46 -11.57 -13.89 0.56
C LYS A 46 -10.85 -12.93 -0.39
N CYS A 47 -11.34 -11.69 -0.53
CA CYS A 47 -10.68 -10.67 -1.35
C CYS A 47 -9.25 -10.38 -0.85
N TYR A 48 -9.04 -10.32 0.47
CA TYR A 48 -7.73 -10.10 1.07
C TYR A 48 -6.77 -11.29 0.87
N ILE A 49 -7.26 -12.53 0.94
CA ILE A 49 -6.46 -13.72 0.64
C ILE A 49 -6.00 -13.70 -0.83
N LYS A 50 -6.90 -13.37 -1.77
CA LYS A 50 -6.56 -13.19 -3.19
C LYS A 50 -5.50 -12.11 -3.37
N PHE A 51 -5.63 -10.99 -2.66
CA PHE A 51 -4.64 -9.93 -2.66
C PHE A 51 -3.26 -10.41 -2.17
N ILE A 52 -3.19 -11.14 -1.05
CA ILE A 52 -1.92 -11.68 -0.53
C ILE A 52 -1.27 -12.61 -1.54
N LYS A 53 -2.06 -13.48 -2.20
CA LYS A 53 -1.56 -14.39 -3.23
C LYS A 53 -0.93 -13.60 -4.39
N MET A 54 -1.70 -12.67 -4.96
CA MET A 54 -1.24 -11.76 -6.02
C MET A 54 0.01 -10.97 -5.58
N TYR A 55 0.05 -10.50 -4.33
CA TYR A 55 1.20 -9.77 -3.81
C TYR A 55 2.48 -10.62 -3.77
N LYS A 56 2.37 -11.87 -3.31
CA LYS A 56 3.51 -12.80 -3.31
C LYS A 56 4.02 -13.04 -4.73
N THR A 57 3.11 -13.24 -5.69
CA THR A 57 3.46 -13.37 -7.11
C THR A 57 4.19 -12.13 -7.62
N SER A 58 3.72 -10.92 -7.29
CA SER A 58 4.33 -9.65 -7.70
C SER A 58 5.78 -9.44 -7.25
N LYS A 59 6.21 -10.15 -6.19
CA LYS A 59 7.56 -10.05 -5.62
C LYS A 59 8.58 -10.92 -6.33
N LYS A 60 8.15 -11.78 -7.26
CA LYS A 60 9.05 -12.62 -8.02
C LYS A 60 10.00 -11.77 -8.88
N GLU A 61 11.29 -12.13 -8.90
CA GLU A 61 12.31 -11.39 -9.63
C GLU A 61 12.25 -11.62 -11.14
N LYS A 62 11.80 -12.80 -11.56
CA LYS A 62 11.74 -13.22 -12.97
C LYS A 62 10.44 -13.96 -13.24
N PHE A 63 9.84 -13.68 -14.38
CA PHE A 63 8.60 -14.31 -14.84
C PHE A 63 8.83 -15.05 -16.15
N ASN A 64 8.29 -16.26 -16.27
CA ASN A 64 8.09 -16.91 -17.55
C ASN A 64 6.78 -16.44 -18.19
N GLU A 65 6.60 -16.60 -19.50
CA GLU A 65 5.39 -16.09 -20.20
C GLU A 65 4.10 -16.72 -19.67
N SER A 66 4.11 -18.01 -19.30
CA SER A 66 2.96 -18.69 -18.70
C SER A 66 2.63 -18.17 -17.29
N GLU A 67 3.65 -17.90 -16.49
CA GLU A 67 3.50 -17.34 -15.14
C GLU A 67 2.98 -15.90 -15.20
N LEU A 68 3.43 -15.14 -16.20
CA LEU A 68 2.98 -13.79 -16.43
C LEU A 68 1.49 -13.75 -16.83
N LYS A 69 1.05 -14.66 -17.71
CA LYS A 69 -0.38 -14.85 -18.01
C LYS A 69 -1.16 -15.25 -16.76
N SER A 70 -0.65 -16.19 -15.96
CA SER A 70 -1.31 -16.57 -14.71
C SER A 70 -1.43 -15.39 -13.75
N PHE A 71 -0.39 -14.55 -13.67
CA PHE A 71 -0.41 -13.36 -12.83
C PHE A 71 -1.39 -12.29 -13.32
N GLU A 72 -1.53 -12.12 -14.64
CA GLU A 72 -2.55 -11.27 -15.24
C GLU A 72 -3.96 -11.69 -14.84
N TYR A 73 -4.25 -13.00 -14.86
CA TYR A 73 -5.53 -13.53 -14.36
C TYR A 73 -5.74 -13.24 -12.87
N GLU A 74 -4.71 -13.41 -12.04
CA GLU A 74 -4.80 -13.07 -10.60
C GLU A 74 -5.13 -11.59 -10.37
N ILE A 75 -4.53 -10.68 -11.14
CA ILE A 75 -4.81 -9.24 -11.07
C ILE A 75 -6.25 -8.95 -11.47
N ILE A 76 -6.72 -9.52 -12.57
CA ILE A 76 -8.07 -9.29 -13.11
C ILE A 76 -9.14 -9.79 -12.14
N ASP A 77 -8.98 -11.02 -11.65
CA ASP A 77 -9.90 -11.69 -10.71
C ASP A 77 -9.99 -10.92 -9.39
N TRP A 78 -8.84 -10.59 -8.78
CA TRP A 78 -8.82 -9.81 -7.55
C TRP A 78 -9.46 -8.42 -7.74
N THR A 79 -9.13 -7.73 -8.82
CA THR A 79 -9.66 -6.36 -9.04
C THR A 79 -11.17 -6.35 -9.27
N GLN A 80 -11.73 -7.38 -9.93
CA GLN A 80 -13.18 -7.50 -10.10
C GLN A 80 -13.89 -7.69 -8.75
N ASP A 81 -13.36 -8.57 -7.90
CA ASP A 81 -13.89 -8.78 -6.54
C ASP A 81 -13.78 -7.51 -5.70
N PHE A 82 -12.62 -6.84 -5.75
CA PHE A 82 -12.38 -5.59 -5.03
C PHE A 82 -13.38 -4.51 -5.47
N VAL A 83 -13.52 -4.26 -6.77
CA VAL A 83 -14.48 -3.26 -7.26
C VAL A 83 -15.90 -3.61 -6.83
N LYS A 84 -16.31 -4.87 -6.96
CA LYS A 84 -17.65 -5.32 -6.56
C LYS A 84 -17.93 -5.09 -5.08
N LEU A 85 -16.94 -5.31 -4.20
CA LEU A 85 -17.10 -5.13 -2.76
C LEU A 85 -17.12 -3.66 -2.34
N PHE A 86 -16.26 -2.84 -2.93
CA PHE A 86 -16.06 -1.47 -2.47
C PHE A 86 -16.85 -0.42 -3.27
N LYS A 87 -17.53 -0.79 -4.36
CA LYS A 87 -18.26 0.14 -5.24
C LYS A 87 -19.23 1.04 -4.48
N ASN A 88 -19.95 0.47 -3.51
CA ASN A 88 -20.98 1.19 -2.75
C ASN A 88 -20.38 2.14 -1.68
N PHE A 89 -19.11 1.92 -1.30
CA PHE A 89 -18.43 2.73 -0.29
C PHE A 89 -17.65 3.90 -0.91
N SER A 90 -17.53 3.93 -2.24
CA SER A 90 -16.74 4.94 -2.95
C SER A 90 -17.65 5.80 -3.85
N PRO A 91 -17.90 7.07 -3.50
CA PRO A 91 -18.69 7.97 -4.34
C PRO A 91 -18.03 8.23 -5.70
N SER A 92 -16.72 8.00 -5.83
CA SER A 92 -15.95 8.11 -7.08
C SER A 92 -15.92 6.81 -7.91
N ASN A 93 -16.77 5.82 -7.61
CA ASN A 93 -16.80 4.52 -8.28
C ASN A 93 -15.44 3.80 -8.29
N LEU A 94 -14.58 4.02 -7.28
CA LEU A 94 -13.23 3.45 -7.19
C LEU A 94 -12.32 3.79 -8.38
N GLN A 95 -12.46 4.98 -8.97
CA GLN A 95 -11.50 5.50 -9.95
C GLN A 95 -10.17 5.89 -9.27
N LEU A 96 -9.48 4.90 -8.73
CA LEU A 96 -8.18 5.08 -8.09
C LEU A 96 -7.09 4.94 -9.16
N PRO A 97 -6.30 5.99 -9.45
CA PRO A 97 -5.23 5.91 -10.44
C PRO A 97 -4.25 4.77 -10.15
N LYS A 98 -4.00 4.49 -8.86
CA LYS A 98 -3.16 3.36 -8.41
C LYS A 98 -3.74 2.00 -8.78
N LEU A 99 -5.06 1.82 -8.67
CA LEU A 99 -5.75 0.59 -9.06
C LEU A 99 -5.74 0.42 -10.59
N HIS A 100 -5.92 1.52 -11.33
CA HIS A 100 -5.82 1.53 -12.79
C HIS A 100 -4.42 1.11 -13.26
N MET A 101 -3.38 1.75 -12.70
CA MET A 101 -1.99 1.38 -12.97
C MET A 101 -1.73 -0.10 -12.68
N TRP A 102 -2.24 -0.59 -11.55
CA TRP A 102 -2.09 -1.99 -11.17
C TRP A 102 -2.79 -2.96 -12.13
N ARG A 103 -4.00 -2.64 -12.57
CA ARG A 103 -4.77 -3.54 -13.46
C ARG A 103 -4.25 -3.56 -14.89
N TYR A 104 -3.87 -2.41 -15.45
CA TYR A 104 -3.59 -2.29 -16.88
C TYR A 104 -2.10 -2.22 -17.23
N HIS A 105 -1.27 -1.67 -16.33
CA HIS A 105 0.13 -1.39 -16.66
C HIS A 105 1.13 -2.34 -15.99
N THR A 106 0.72 -3.14 -15.00
CA THR A 106 1.63 -4.06 -14.28
C THR A 106 2.32 -5.07 -15.21
N ILE A 107 1.56 -5.76 -16.06
CA ILE A 107 2.12 -6.78 -16.96
C ILE A 107 3.06 -6.16 -17.98
N HIS A 108 2.65 -5.04 -18.58
CA HIS A 108 3.50 -4.28 -19.50
C HIS A 108 4.82 -3.84 -18.84
N THR A 109 4.72 -3.37 -17.60
CA THR A 109 5.87 -2.92 -16.81
C THR A 109 6.83 -4.08 -16.53
N ILE A 110 6.32 -5.27 -16.17
CA ILE A 110 7.15 -6.46 -15.98
C ILE A 110 7.81 -6.88 -17.30
N LYS A 111 7.09 -6.87 -18.43
CA LYS A 111 7.67 -7.21 -19.74
C LYS A 111 8.82 -6.26 -20.12
N ARG A 112 8.67 -4.97 -19.81
CA ARG A 112 9.65 -3.94 -20.17
C ARG A 112 10.87 -3.91 -19.25
N TYR A 113 10.67 -4.09 -17.94
CA TYR A 113 11.72 -3.89 -16.93
C TYR A 113 12.12 -5.18 -16.17
N GLY A 114 11.54 -6.31 -16.52
CA GLY A 114 11.82 -7.64 -15.95
C GLY A 114 11.17 -7.91 -14.59
N SER A 115 11.05 -6.90 -13.73
CA SER A 115 10.42 -7.03 -12.41
C SER A 115 9.75 -5.74 -11.94
N LEU A 116 8.82 -5.86 -11.00
CA LEU A 116 8.21 -4.71 -10.33
C LEU A 116 9.10 -4.11 -9.23
N ASN A 117 9.96 -4.94 -8.62
CA ASN A 117 10.77 -4.51 -7.48
C ASN A 117 11.81 -3.44 -7.84
N GLY A 118 12.30 -3.44 -9.10
CA GLY A 118 13.23 -2.41 -9.59
C GLY A 118 12.62 -0.99 -9.64
N LEU A 119 11.28 -0.88 -9.58
CA LEU A 119 10.56 0.40 -9.61
C LEU A 119 10.13 0.87 -8.22
N ALA A 120 10.42 0.11 -7.16
CA ALA A 120 10.06 0.49 -5.81
C ALA A 120 10.93 1.65 -5.32
N THR A 121 10.29 2.74 -4.87
CA THR A 121 10.98 3.89 -4.26
C THR A 121 11.45 3.62 -2.84
N ASN A 122 11.33 2.38 -2.34
CA ASN A 122 11.64 2.00 -0.96
C ASN A 122 13.09 2.37 -0.56
N THR A 123 14.05 2.17 -1.48
CA THR A 123 15.45 2.56 -1.27
C THR A 123 15.58 4.06 -1.12
N TYR A 124 14.95 4.83 -2.02
CA TYR A 124 14.94 6.30 -1.94
C TYR A 124 14.24 6.80 -0.66
N GLU A 125 13.06 6.26 -0.32
CA GLU A 125 12.33 6.62 0.91
C GLU A 125 13.18 6.36 2.17
N THR A 126 13.89 5.22 2.21
CA THR A 126 14.77 4.85 3.33
C THR A 126 15.97 5.79 3.42
N LEU A 127 16.63 6.08 2.29
CA LEU A 127 17.75 7.02 2.24
C LEU A 127 17.30 8.43 2.64
N HIS A 128 16.19 8.93 2.11
CA HIS A 128 15.64 10.23 2.46
C HIS A 128 15.25 10.29 3.95
N LYS A 129 14.72 9.20 4.53
CA LYS A 129 14.47 9.11 5.97
C LYS A 129 15.78 9.23 6.76
N ASN A 130 16.80 8.45 6.40
CA ASN A 130 18.06 8.36 7.12
C ASN A 130 18.94 9.61 6.99
N TRP A 131 18.96 10.23 5.81
CA TRP A 131 19.92 11.30 5.48
C TRP A 131 19.30 12.69 5.48
N VAL A 132 17.98 12.79 5.34
CA VAL A 132 17.28 14.09 5.38
C VAL A 132 16.42 14.21 6.62
N LYS A 133 15.45 13.30 6.83
CA LYS A 133 14.49 13.44 7.92
C LYS A 133 15.12 13.25 9.31
N ASN A 134 15.98 12.26 9.49
CA ASN A 134 16.62 12.00 10.79
C ASN A 134 17.58 13.13 11.19
N PRO A 135 18.53 13.57 10.33
CA PRO A 135 19.39 14.71 10.63
C PRO A 135 18.57 15.98 10.83
N TYR A 136 17.57 16.26 9.98
CA TYR A 136 16.67 17.41 10.19
C TYR A 136 15.97 17.34 11.53
N ARG A 137 15.43 16.20 11.97
CA ARG A 137 14.80 16.08 13.29
C ARG A 137 15.82 16.25 14.44
N MET A 138 17.05 15.79 14.25
CA MET A 138 18.13 15.91 15.24
C MET A 138 18.64 17.36 15.35
N THR A 139 18.79 18.08 14.24
CA THR A 139 19.27 19.47 14.20
C THR A 139 18.16 20.48 14.43
N ASN A 140 16.93 20.17 14.01
CA ASN A 140 15.70 20.91 14.33
C ASN A 140 15.16 20.53 15.72
N LYS A 141 16.02 20.09 16.65
CA LYS A 141 15.83 20.28 18.10
C LYS A 141 15.95 21.77 18.45
N LYS A 142 15.22 22.60 17.72
CA LYS A 142 14.95 23.96 18.11
C LYS A 142 13.95 23.83 19.24
N ASN A 143 14.32 24.30 20.44
CA ASN A 143 13.38 24.51 21.53
C ASN A 143 12.19 25.28 20.95
N VAL A 144 11.12 24.55 20.60
CA VAL A 144 10.00 25.10 19.82
C VAL A 144 9.41 26.30 20.58
N LEU A 145 9.36 26.17 21.91
CA LEU A 145 9.03 27.24 22.84
C LEU A 145 9.95 28.47 22.74
N ASP A 146 11.27 28.28 22.69
CA ASP A 146 12.23 29.40 22.60
C ASP A 146 12.12 30.14 21.27
N GLN A 147 11.78 29.45 20.18
CA GLN A 147 11.53 30.08 18.89
C GLN A 147 10.20 30.82 18.81
N ILE A 148 9.15 30.26 19.40
CA ILE A 148 7.85 30.95 19.53
C ILE A 148 8.02 32.21 20.38
N LEU A 149 8.70 32.11 21.53
CA LEU A 149 8.96 33.25 22.42
C LEU A 149 9.82 34.34 21.74
N LYS A 150 10.85 33.97 20.98
CA LYS A 150 11.66 34.93 20.21
C LYS A 150 10.90 35.59 19.07
N THR A 151 9.91 34.91 18.49
CA THR A 151 9.08 35.47 17.42
C THR A 151 8.01 36.41 17.96
N ILE A 152 7.43 36.11 19.13
CA ILE A 152 6.43 36.97 19.80
C ILE A 152 7.06 38.23 20.40
N ARG A 153 8.33 38.16 20.84
CA ARG A 153 9.08 39.31 21.39
C ARG A 153 9.71 40.22 20.34
N ARG A 154 9.62 39.88 19.06
CA ARG A 154 10.14 40.68 17.95
C ARG A 154 9.02 41.53 17.36
#